data_AF-A0A2V8WSB1-F1
#
_entry.id   AF-A0A2V8WSB1-F1
#
_cell.length_a   1.000
_cell.length_b   1.000
_cell.length_c   1.000
_cell.angle_alpha   90.00
_cell.angle_beta   90.00
_cell.angle_gamma   90.00
#
_symmetry.space_group_name_H-M   'P 1'
#
loop_
_entity.id
_entity.type
_entity.pdbx_description
1 polymer ?
#
loop_
_entity_poly.entity_id
_entity_poly.type
_entity_poly.pdbx_seq_one_letter_code
_entity_poly.pdbx_strand_id
1 'polypeptide(L)'
;MQYISIPGFGWQKLRSDTPGKYESYADLIPGQWTQMKIQVAGSRARLYVNGAEQPALIVNDLKQSPVNGAIALWVGPGTIAHFADLKVTP
;
A
#
# COMPACT_ATOMS: atom_id res chain seq x y z
N MET A 1 -5.80 -5.34 2.93
CA MET A 1 -4.94 -4.24 2.42
C MET A 1 -5.62 -3.60 1.21
N GLN A 2 -5.40 -2.31 0.98
CA GLN A 2 -6.06 -1.54 -0.09
C GLN A 2 -5.08 -0.53 -0.69
N TYR A 3 -5.03 -0.43 -2.01
CA TYR A 3 -4.46 0.70 -2.73
C TYR A 3 -5.53 1.78 -2.97
N ILE A 4 -5.18 3.02 -2.69
CA ILE A 4 -5.95 4.21 -3.03
C ILE A 4 -5.01 5.27 -3.60
N SER A 5 -5.57 6.25 -4.30
CA SER A 5 -4.80 7.37 -4.81
C SER A 5 -5.64 8.64 -4.81
N ILE A 6 -5.24 9.59 -3.99
CA ILE A 6 -5.91 10.90 -3.88
C ILE A 6 -5.10 11.91 -4.69
N PRO A 7 -5.75 12.79 -5.47
CA PRO A 7 -7.21 12.92 -5.63
C PRO A 7 -7.82 11.92 -6.62
N GLY A 8 -9.14 11.75 -6.54
CA GLY A 8 -9.95 11.10 -7.58
C GLY A 8 -10.14 9.59 -7.44
N PHE A 9 -9.24 8.85 -6.78
CA PHE A 9 -9.30 7.38 -6.67
C PHE A 9 -9.30 6.91 -5.20
N GLY A 10 -10.27 7.39 -4.43
CA GLY A 10 -10.54 6.90 -3.07
C GLY A 10 -11.12 5.48 -3.06
N TRP A 11 -11.11 4.85 -1.87
CA TRP A 11 -11.53 3.45 -1.70
C TRP A 11 -12.98 3.17 -2.17
N GLN A 12 -13.91 4.09 -1.91
CA GLN A 12 -15.31 3.94 -2.32
C GLN A 12 -15.44 3.80 -3.84
N LYS A 13 -14.81 4.72 -4.58
CA LYS A 13 -14.81 4.69 -6.04
C LYS A 13 -14.14 3.42 -6.57
N LEU A 14 -12.97 3.06 -6.05
CA LEU A 14 -12.25 1.88 -6.52
C LEU A 14 -13.02 0.58 -6.28
N ARG A 15 -13.72 0.46 -5.15
CA ARG A 15 -14.60 -0.68 -4.87
C ARG A 15 -15.84 -0.71 -5.75
N SER A 16 -16.40 0.44 -6.09
CA SER A 16 -17.56 0.56 -6.98
C SER A 16 -17.20 0.24 -8.44
N ASP A 17 -16.16 0.90 -8.96
CA ASP A 17 -15.80 0.84 -10.37
C ASP A 17 -15.01 -0.43 -10.72
N THR A 18 -14.22 -0.94 -9.78
CA THR A 18 -13.31 -2.08 -9.97
C THR A 18 -13.24 -2.98 -8.72
N PRO A 19 -14.36 -3.66 -8.36
CA PRO A 19 -14.42 -4.47 -7.14
C PRO A 19 -13.28 -5.48 -7.04
N GLY A 20 -12.63 -5.57 -5.88
CA GLY A 20 -11.56 -6.54 -5.61
C GLY A 20 -10.22 -6.29 -6.33
N LYS A 21 -10.14 -5.36 -7.30
CA LYS A 21 -8.93 -5.16 -8.11
C LYS A 21 -7.77 -4.52 -7.33
N TYR A 22 -8.10 -3.58 -6.44
CA TYR A 22 -7.13 -2.77 -5.70
C TYR A 22 -7.10 -3.09 -4.21
N GLU A 23 -7.54 -4.28 -3.84
CA GLU A 23 -7.51 -4.77 -2.47
C GLU A 23 -7.14 -6.26 -2.46
N SER A 24 -6.56 -6.69 -1.35
CA SER A 24 -6.20 -8.08 -1.13
C SER A 24 -6.18 -8.38 0.35
N TYR A 25 -6.36 -9.66 0.67
CA TYR A 25 -6.30 -10.17 2.03
C TYR A 25 -4.86 -10.38 2.49
N ALA A 26 -4.61 -10.15 3.78
CA ALA A 26 -3.40 -10.59 4.47
C ALA A 26 -3.72 -10.83 5.94
N ASP A 27 -3.11 -11.85 6.51
CA ASP A 27 -3.17 -12.16 7.93
C ASP A 27 -2.35 -11.13 8.71
N LEU A 28 -3.06 -10.23 9.40
CA LEU A 28 -2.48 -9.22 10.28
C LEU A 28 -2.95 -9.49 11.70
N ILE A 29 -2.00 -9.59 12.64
CA ILE A 29 -2.29 -9.82 14.05
C ILE A 29 -2.14 -8.50 14.81
N PRO A 30 -3.19 -7.99 15.48
CA PRO A 30 -3.11 -6.78 16.28
C PRO A 30 -1.99 -6.86 17.32
N GLY A 31 -1.23 -5.76 17.46
CA GLY A 31 -0.13 -5.67 18.43
C GLY A 31 1.16 -6.39 18.01
N GLN A 32 1.20 -7.06 16.85
CA GLN A 32 2.42 -7.66 16.30
C GLN A 32 3.01 -6.80 15.19
N TRP A 33 4.34 -6.85 15.06
CA TRP A 33 5.05 -6.22 13.95
C TRP A 33 4.68 -6.90 12.64
N THR A 34 4.29 -6.09 11.64
CA THR A 34 4.05 -6.54 10.28
C THR A 34 5.16 -5.99 9.39
N GLN A 35 6.01 -6.87 8.85
CA GLN A 35 7.03 -6.43 7.92
C GLN A 35 6.39 -6.13 6.57
N MET A 36 6.61 -4.92 6.05
CA MET A 36 6.09 -4.51 4.75
C MET A 36 7.22 -4.11 3.81
N LYS A 37 7.13 -4.54 2.55
CA LYS A 37 8.01 -4.09 1.47
C LYS A 37 7.14 -3.63 0.31
N ILE A 38 7.35 -2.40 -0.14
CA ILE A 38 6.67 -1.82 -1.30
C ILE A 38 7.71 -1.62 -2.38
N GLN A 39 7.49 -2.21 -3.55
CA GLN A 39 8.27 -1.95 -4.76
C GLN A 39 7.45 -1.10 -5.71
N VAL A 40 8.01 -0.01 -6.19
CA VAL A 40 7.40 0.88 -7.18
C VAL A 40 8.31 0.93 -8.40
N ALA A 41 7.76 0.66 -9.59
CA ALA A 41 8.49 0.72 -10.84
C ALA A 41 7.59 1.29 -11.94
N GLY A 42 7.86 2.54 -12.33
CA GLY A 42 7.02 3.28 -13.28
C GLY A 42 5.58 3.40 -12.76
N SER A 43 4.62 2.86 -13.51
CA SER A 43 3.20 2.84 -13.15
C SER A 43 2.75 1.59 -12.38
N ARG A 44 3.69 0.76 -11.92
CA ARG A 44 3.38 -0.48 -11.18
C ARG A 44 3.85 -0.41 -9.74
N ALA A 45 3.06 -0.98 -8.84
CA ALA A 45 3.45 -1.20 -7.46
C ALA A 45 3.16 -2.64 -7.01
N ARG A 46 4.03 -3.17 -6.14
CA ARG A 46 3.88 -4.47 -5.50
C ARG A 46 4.09 -4.33 -4.00
N LEU A 47 3.13 -4.83 -3.22
CA LEU A 47 3.22 -4.90 -1.76
C LEU A 47 3.48 -6.34 -1.35
N TYR A 48 4.51 -6.53 -0.53
CA TYR A 48 4.87 -7.78 0.11
C TYR A 48 4.68 -7.62 1.62
N VAL A 49 4.17 -8.67 2.26
CA VAL A 49 3.87 -8.70 3.69
C VAL A 49 4.60 -9.88 4.33
N ASN A 50 5.14 -9.67 5.52
CA ASN A 50 5.82 -10.68 6.34
C ASN A 50 6.92 -11.46 5.58
N GLY A 51 7.69 -10.75 4.75
CA GLY A 51 8.82 -11.32 4.02
C GLY A 51 8.45 -12.28 2.89
N ALA A 52 7.17 -12.37 2.50
CA ALA A 52 6.72 -13.28 1.45
C ALA A 52 7.48 -13.05 0.12
N GLU A 53 7.76 -14.14 -0.60
CA GLU A 53 8.38 -14.09 -1.93
C GLU A 53 7.44 -13.54 -2.99
N GLN A 54 6.14 -13.84 -2.86
CA GLN A 54 5.10 -13.36 -3.76
C GLN A 54 4.42 -12.10 -3.20
N PRO A 55 4.07 -11.13 -4.07
CA PRO A 55 3.38 -9.93 -3.63
C PRO A 55 1.95 -10.27 -3.18
N ALA A 56 1.55 -9.74 -2.03
CA ALA A 56 0.19 -9.87 -1.52
C ALA A 56 -0.79 -8.93 -2.25
N LEU A 57 -0.29 -7.84 -2.86
CA LEU A 57 -1.06 -6.97 -3.73
C LEU A 57 -0.21 -6.47 -4.90
N ILE A 58 -0.75 -6.56 -6.12
CA ILE A 58 -0.14 -6.04 -7.34
C ILE A 58 -1.05 -4.95 -7.92
N VAL A 59 -0.51 -3.75 -8.12
CA VAL A 59 -1.18 -2.65 -8.81
C VAL A 59 -0.45 -2.43 -10.12
N ASN A 60 -1.10 -2.71 -11.24
CA ASN A 60 -0.50 -2.59 -12.57
C ASN A 60 -0.65 -1.19 -13.20
N ASP A 61 -1.52 -0.37 -12.62
CA ASP A 61 -1.89 0.95 -13.13
C ASP A 61 -2.07 1.95 -11.97
N LEU A 62 -0.95 2.43 -11.44
CA LEU A 62 -0.93 3.58 -10.52
C LEU A 62 -1.65 4.77 -11.16
N LYS A 63 -2.52 5.41 -10.38
CA LYS A 63 -3.51 6.36 -10.90
C LYS A 63 -3.03 7.80 -11.05
N GLN A 64 -1.88 8.12 -10.47
CA GLN A 64 -1.22 9.41 -10.69
C GLN A 64 -0.05 9.23 -11.65
N SER A 65 0.31 10.32 -12.32
CA SER A 65 1.55 10.39 -13.07
C SER A 65 2.76 10.12 -12.15
N PRO A 66 3.82 9.45 -12.65
CA PRO A 66 5.03 9.25 -11.88
C PRO A 66 5.63 10.58 -11.41
N VAL A 67 5.94 10.66 -10.13
CA VAL A 67 6.57 11.84 -9.51
C VAL A 67 7.67 11.39 -8.55
N ASN A 68 8.66 12.25 -8.35
CA ASN A 68 9.65 12.10 -7.29
C ASN A 68 9.28 13.04 -6.14
N GLY A 69 9.38 12.56 -4.90
CA GLY A 69 8.98 13.36 -3.74
C GLY A 69 9.25 12.67 -2.42
N ALA A 70 8.77 13.29 -1.35
CA ALA A 70 8.87 12.75 0.00
C ALA A 70 7.95 11.54 0.20
N ILE A 71 8.38 10.63 1.09
CA ILE A 71 7.57 9.51 1.57
C ILE A 71 7.07 9.87 2.96
N ALA A 72 5.78 9.65 3.21
CA ALA A 72 5.16 9.86 4.51
C ALA A 72 4.54 8.55 5.01
N LEU A 73 4.61 8.34 6.33
CA LEU A 73 3.87 7.31 7.05
C LEU A 73 2.71 8.03 7.76
N TRP A 74 1.49 7.58 7.52
CA TRP A 74 0.28 8.24 8.01
C TRP A 74 -0.61 7.28 8.77
N VAL A 75 -1.26 7.79 9.82
CA VAL A 75 -2.14 7.06 10.71
C VAL A 75 -3.44 7.85 10.86
N GLY A 76 -4.57 7.15 10.82
CA GLY A 76 -5.88 7.76 10.98
C GLY A 76 -6.15 8.24 12.43
N PRO A 77 -7.11 9.17 12.62
CA PRO A 77 -7.52 9.61 13.95
C PRO A 77 -7.88 8.44 14.87
N GLY A 78 -7.52 8.55 16.15
CA GLY A 78 -7.87 7.54 17.17
C GLY A 78 -7.10 6.22 17.07
N THR A 79 -6.08 6.13 16.21
CA THR A 79 -5.24 4.93 16.07
C THR A 79 -3.85 5.20 16.64
N ILE A 80 -3.34 4.25 17.42
CA ILE A 80 -1.92 4.21 17.83
C ILE A 80 -1.21 3.25 16.89
N ALA A 81 -0.19 3.73 16.18
CA ALA A 81 0.66 2.90 15.35
C ALA A 81 2.13 3.24 15.62
N HIS A 82 2.98 2.23 15.53
CA HIS A 82 4.43 2.34 15.65
C HIS A 82 5.06 1.94 14.33
N PHE A 83 6.09 2.66 13.92
CA PHE A 83 6.88 2.36 12.73
C PHE A 83 8.34 2.23 13.14
N ALA A 84 9.04 1.24 12.59
CA ALA A 84 10.45 1.00 12.82
C ALA A 84 11.10 0.52 11.52
N ASP A 85 12.43 0.63 11.44
CA ASP A 85 13.26 0.08 10.37
C ASP A 85 12.87 0.51 8.93
N LEU A 86 12.43 1.77 8.78
CA LEU A 86 12.18 2.35 7.47
C LEU A 86 13.48 2.44 6.67
N LYS A 87 13.56 1.68 5.58
CA LYS A 87 14.63 1.75 4.59
C LYS A 87 14.05 2.08 3.22
N VAL A 88 14.64 3.06 2.55
CA VAL A 88 14.28 3.47 1.19
C VAL A 88 15.51 3.27 0.31
N THR A 89 15.36 2.54 -0.79
CA THR A 89 16.42 2.29 -1.78
C THR A 89 15.90 2.56 -3.19
N PRO A 90 16.72 3.12 -4.09
CA PRO A 90 16.40 3.21 -5.51
C PRO A 90 16.17 1.84 -6.17
#